data_AF-A0AA35Y0L6-F1
#
_entry.id   AF-A0AA35Y0L6-F1
#
_cell.length_a   1.000
_cell.length_b   1.000
_cell.length_c   1.000
_cell.angle_alpha   90.00
_cell.angle_beta   90.00
_cell.angle_gamma   90.00
#
_symmetry.space_group_name_H-M   'P 1'
#
loop_
_entity.id
_entity.type
_entity.pdbx_description
1 polymer ?
#
loop_
_entity_poly.entity_id
_entity_poly.type
_entity_poly.pdbx_seq_one_letter_code
_entity_poly.pdbx_strand_id
1 'polypeptide(L)'
;MYSARYLFAGLLLAAFMTQPACAAKKAETKASAPLEQAQVDDPVSTFKTGCKAELDKFCKDVMPGDGRQLACLYAYQDKLSTRCEYAIYDAAAQLQREVNALSYVAAECDDDLDKYCANVDPGEGRLLACLEKNEAKVSSRCEQAIQDTGLNKVK
;
A
#
# COMPACT_ATOMS: atom_id res chain seq x y z
N MET A 1 -26.59 -69.91 -7.75
CA MET A 1 -26.65 -69.16 -6.47
C MET A 1 -25.76 -67.94 -6.60
N TYR A 2 -26.36 -66.74 -6.54
CA TYR A 2 -25.88 -65.44 -6.05
C TYR A 2 -24.36 -65.09 -6.21
N SER A 3 -23.95 -63.90 -6.66
CA SER A 3 -24.65 -62.62 -6.63
C SER A 3 -23.92 -61.58 -7.47
N ALA A 4 -24.72 -60.71 -8.08
CA ALA A 4 -24.36 -59.52 -8.82
C ALA A 4 -23.56 -58.52 -7.96
N ARG A 5 -22.24 -58.46 -8.17
CA ARG A 5 -21.36 -57.42 -7.59
C ARG A 5 -20.83 -56.39 -8.59
N TYR A 6 -21.24 -56.46 -9.86
CA TYR A 6 -20.76 -55.55 -10.92
C TYR A 6 -21.89 -54.74 -11.58
N LEU A 7 -22.89 -54.31 -10.80
CA LEU A 7 -23.97 -53.41 -11.26
C LEU A 7 -24.19 -52.20 -10.34
N PHE A 8 -23.17 -51.78 -9.58
CA PHE A 8 -23.23 -50.58 -8.73
C PHE A 8 -22.10 -49.57 -9.00
N ALA A 9 -21.56 -49.56 -10.23
CA ALA A 9 -20.59 -48.56 -10.67
C ALA A 9 -21.24 -47.32 -11.35
N GLY A 10 -22.56 -47.15 -11.28
CA GLY A 10 -23.29 -46.12 -12.02
C GLY A 10 -24.19 -45.18 -11.21
N LEU A 11 -24.20 -45.27 -9.87
CA LEU A 11 -25.19 -44.55 -9.03
C LEU A 11 -24.57 -43.68 -7.93
N LEU A 12 -23.28 -43.39 -8.01
CA LEU A 12 -22.56 -42.49 -7.09
C LEU A 12 -21.98 -41.24 -7.78
N LEU A 13 -22.46 -40.90 -8.98
CA LEU A 13 -22.09 -39.66 -9.70
C LEU A 13 -23.25 -38.64 -9.83
N ALA A 14 -24.39 -38.88 -9.18
CA ALA A 14 -25.57 -37.99 -9.28
C ALA A 14 -26.06 -37.41 -7.94
N ALA A 15 -25.23 -37.44 -6.89
CA ALA A 15 -25.62 -36.94 -5.55
C ALA A 15 -24.86 -35.68 -5.08
N PHE A 16 -23.98 -35.10 -5.91
CA PHE A 16 -23.26 -33.85 -5.58
C PHE A 16 -23.85 -32.58 -6.23
N MET A 17 -24.98 -32.68 -6.94
CA MET A 17 -25.61 -31.55 -7.67
C MET A 17 -26.85 -30.96 -6.99
N THR A 18 -27.18 -31.35 -5.75
CA THR A 18 -28.30 -30.76 -5.00
C THR A 18 -27.87 -30.36 -3.59
N GLN A 19 -26.93 -29.40 -3.52
CA GLN A 19 -26.87 -28.56 -2.32
C GLN A 19 -27.96 -27.49 -2.43
N PRO A 20 -28.85 -27.35 -1.43
CA PRO A 20 -29.70 -26.20 -1.34
C PRO A 20 -28.81 -24.98 -1.16
N ALA A 21 -29.00 -23.97 -2.00
CA ALA A 21 -28.39 -22.67 -1.82
C ALA A 21 -28.57 -22.26 -0.36
N CYS A 22 -27.48 -22.10 0.38
CA CYS A 22 -27.51 -21.37 1.63
C CYS A 22 -28.04 -19.97 1.28
N ALA A 23 -29.31 -19.73 1.63
CA ALA A 23 -29.89 -18.41 1.61
C ALA A 23 -29.09 -17.56 2.60
N ALA A 24 -28.14 -16.79 2.08
CA ALA A 24 -27.48 -15.73 2.81
C ALA A 24 -28.57 -14.72 3.18
N LYS A 25 -29.05 -14.79 4.43
CA LYS A 25 -29.79 -13.69 5.02
C LYS A 25 -28.87 -12.48 5.00
N LYS A 26 -29.28 -11.45 4.26
CA LYS A 26 -28.61 -10.15 4.21
C LYS A 26 -28.60 -9.59 5.64
N ALA A 27 -27.47 -9.70 6.32
CA ALA A 27 -27.22 -8.93 7.51
C ALA A 27 -27.04 -7.47 7.05
N GLU A 28 -28.02 -6.63 7.34
CA GLU A 28 -27.91 -5.19 7.16
C GLU A 28 -26.96 -4.64 8.23
N THR A 29 -25.67 -4.68 7.93
CA THR A 29 -24.69 -3.93 8.71
C THR A 29 -24.90 -2.45 8.42
N LYS A 30 -25.52 -1.76 9.37
CA LYS A 30 -25.59 -0.29 9.35
C LYS A 30 -24.19 0.28 9.59
N ALA A 31 -23.79 1.15 8.66
CA ALA A 31 -22.72 2.14 8.74
C ALA A 31 -21.28 1.65 8.88
N SER A 32 -20.71 1.15 7.79
CA SER A 32 -19.39 1.64 7.37
C SER A 32 -19.64 2.80 6.41
N ALA A 33 -19.14 3.99 6.74
CA ALA A 33 -19.18 5.14 5.84
C ALA A 33 -18.66 4.74 4.45
N PRO A 34 -19.18 5.34 3.36
CA PRO A 34 -18.75 5.01 2.01
C PRO A 34 -17.24 5.15 1.86
N LEU A 35 -16.60 4.10 1.33
CA LEU A 35 -15.34 4.16 0.60
C LEU A 35 -15.59 4.96 -0.68
N GLU A 36 -15.87 6.24 -0.56
CA GLU A 36 -16.10 7.09 -1.72
C GLU A 36 -15.23 8.32 -1.59
N GLN A 37 -14.23 8.37 -2.48
CA GLN A 37 -13.27 9.47 -2.72
C GLN A 37 -12.14 9.57 -1.68
N ALA A 38 -11.26 8.57 -1.64
CA ALA A 38 -9.89 8.85 -1.24
C ALA A 38 -9.24 9.60 -2.41
N GLN A 39 -8.94 10.87 -2.17
CA GLN A 39 -7.98 11.62 -2.95
C GLN A 39 -6.64 10.85 -2.91
N VAL A 40 -5.66 11.23 -3.74
CA VAL A 40 -4.31 10.68 -3.60
C VAL A 40 -3.75 11.16 -2.26
N ASP A 41 -4.11 10.47 -1.19
CA ASP A 41 -3.77 10.78 0.18
C ASP A 41 -2.39 10.17 0.43
N ASP A 42 -1.40 11.00 0.74
CA ASP A 42 -0.04 10.51 1.00
C ASP A 42 -0.06 9.49 2.17
N PRO A 43 0.89 8.53 2.22
CA PRO A 43 0.91 7.49 3.24
C PRO A 43 0.86 8.03 4.68
N VAL A 44 1.44 9.22 4.93
CA VAL A 44 1.47 9.84 6.25
C VAL A 44 0.08 10.37 6.63
N SER A 45 -0.67 10.94 5.69
CA SER A 45 -2.06 11.37 5.92
C SER A 45 -3.00 10.20 6.20
N THR A 46 -2.86 9.09 5.45
CA THR A 46 -3.59 7.82 5.68
C THR A 46 -3.39 7.35 7.12
N PHE A 47 -2.13 7.26 7.54
CA PHE A 47 -1.74 6.89 8.90
C PHE A 47 -2.33 7.83 9.97
N LYS A 48 -2.09 9.15 9.84
CA LYS A 48 -2.53 10.15 10.83
C LYS A 48 -4.04 10.18 10.99
N THR A 49 -4.77 10.08 9.88
CA THR A 49 -6.23 10.12 9.88
C THR A 49 -6.82 8.85 10.47
N GLY A 50 -6.27 7.69 10.12
CA GLY A 50 -6.70 6.40 10.63
C GLY A 50 -6.46 6.23 12.13
N CYS A 51 -5.30 6.68 12.61
CA CYS A 51 -4.86 6.56 14.00
C CYS A 51 -5.10 7.80 14.86
N LYS A 52 -5.92 8.76 14.40
CA LYS A 52 -6.11 10.05 15.09
C LYS A 52 -6.46 9.88 16.57
N ALA A 53 -7.39 9.00 16.90
CA ALA A 53 -7.85 8.79 18.28
C ALA A 53 -6.72 8.23 19.17
N GLU A 54 -5.93 7.29 18.64
CA GLU A 54 -4.80 6.67 19.33
C GLU A 54 -3.63 7.64 19.47
N LEU A 55 -3.34 8.43 18.44
CA LEU A 55 -2.33 9.48 18.49
C LEU A 55 -2.67 10.53 19.55
N ASP A 56 -3.92 11.01 19.57
CA ASP A 56 -4.39 12.01 20.53
C ASP A 56 -4.39 11.44 21.98
N LYS A 57 -4.68 10.15 22.15
CA LYS A 57 -4.79 9.50 23.45
C LYS A 57 -3.45 9.05 24.03
N PHE A 58 -2.57 8.49 23.21
CA PHE A 58 -1.35 7.81 23.65
C PHE A 58 -0.07 8.55 23.27
N CYS A 59 -0.09 9.32 22.18
CA CYS A 59 1.13 9.85 21.55
C CYS A 59 1.12 11.38 21.37
N LYS A 60 0.27 12.12 22.08
CA LYS A 60 0.08 13.57 21.91
C LYS A 60 1.35 14.41 22.09
N ASP A 61 2.27 13.96 22.96
CA ASP A 61 3.51 14.66 23.29
C ASP A 61 4.70 14.14 22.44
N VAL A 62 4.43 13.21 21.52
CA VAL A 62 5.45 12.64 20.64
C VAL A 62 5.62 13.54 19.42
N MET A 63 6.80 14.13 19.29
CA MET A 63 7.16 14.94 18.13
C MET A 63 6.99 14.14 16.82
N PRO A 64 6.25 14.66 15.83
CA PRO A 64 6.13 14.02 14.50
C PRO A 64 7.49 13.87 13.81
N GLY A 65 7.58 12.94 12.85
CA GLY A 65 8.82 12.65 12.10
C GLY A 65 9.63 11.49 12.69
N ASP A 66 10.61 11.04 11.93
CA ASP A 66 11.58 9.97 12.29
C ASP A 66 10.94 8.69 12.85
N GLY A 67 9.71 8.38 12.43
CA GLY A 67 8.96 7.22 12.91
C GLY A 67 8.57 7.27 14.40
N ARG A 68 8.77 8.39 15.12
CA ARG A 68 8.52 8.47 16.57
C ARG A 68 7.09 8.14 16.97
N GLN A 69 6.11 8.65 16.21
CA GLN A 69 4.69 8.38 16.47
C GLN A 69 4.32 6.92 16.20
N LEU A 70 4.93 6.29 15.19
CA LEU A 70 4.74 4.87 14.93
C LEU A 70 5.37 4.01 16.04
N ALA A 71 6.56 4.39 16.52
CA ALA A 71 7.20 3.73 17.66
C ALA A 71 6.38 3.85 18.94
N CYS A 72 5.73 5.01 19.16
CA CYS A 72 4.78 5.17 20.26
C CYS A 72 3.58 4.23 20.12
N LEU A 73 2.92 4.19 18.95
CA LEU A 73 1.78 3.30 18.74
C LEU A 73 2.15 1.82 18.86
N TYR A 74 3.38 1.45 18.48
CA TYR A 74 3.90 0.09 18.69
C TYR A 74 3.91 -0.31 20.18
N ALA A 75 4.21 0.61 21.09
CA ALA A 75 4.15 0.36 22.53
C ALA A 75 2.71 0.17 23.06
N TYR A 76 1.70 0.60 22.29
CA TYR A 76 0.28 0.47 22.60
C TYR A 76 -0.46 -0.42 21.60
N GLN A 77 0.25 -1.35 20.93
CA GLN A 77 -0.31 -2.16 19.84
C GLN A 77 -1.57 -2.95 20.25
N ASP A 78 -1.67 -3.37 21.52
CA ASP A 78 -2.83 -4.08 22.08
C ASP A 78 -4.06 -3.18 22.30
N LYS A 79 -3.90 -1.87 22.13
CA LYS A 79 -4.92 -0.84 22.38
C LYS A 79 -5.31 -0.06 21.12
N LEU A 80 -4.79 -0.47 19.95
CA LEU A 80 -5.14 0.16 18.69
C LEU A 80 -6.53 -0.27 18.27
N SER A 81 -7.32 0.65 17.72
CA SER A 81 -8.54 0.26 17.02
C SER A 81 -8.20 -0.46 15.71
N THR A 82 -9.10 -1.33 15.26
CA THR A 82 -9.01 -1.97 13.94
C THR A 82 -8.85 -0.95 12.80
N ARG A 83 -9.43 0.25 12.97
CA ARG A 83 -9.26 1.35 12.01
C ARG A 83 -7.82 1.84 11.95
N CYS A 84 -7.18 2.06 13.10
CA CYS A 84 -5.79 2.48 13.17
C CYS A 84 -4.85 1.38 12.66
N GLU A 85 -5.08 0.12 13.05
CA GLU A 85 -4.30 -1.02 12.54
C GLU A 85 -4.37 -1.09 11.01
N TYR A 86 -5.58 -1.05 10.44
CA TYR A 86 -5.77 -1.06 8.99
C TYR A 86 -5.06 0.10 8.31
N ALA A 87 -5.16 1.32 8.86
CA ALA A 87 -4.51 2.49 8.30
C ALA A 87 -2.98 2.42 8.35
N ILE A 88 -2.39 1.80 9.38
CA ILE A 88 -0.94 1.53 9.43
C ILE A 88 -0.55 0.58 8.30
N TYR A 89 -1.30 -0.51 8.09
CA TYR A 89 -1.01 -1.47 7.00
C TYR A 89 -1.18 -0.84 5.62
N ASP A 90 -2.24 -0.08 5.41
CA ASP A 90 -2.50 0.58 4.12
C ASP A 90 -1.42 1.63 3.82
N ALA A 91 -1.07 2.48 4.80
CA ALA A 91 0.03 3.43 4.67
C ALA A 91 1.37 2.74 4.36
N ALA A 92 1.67 1.61 5.01
CA ALA A 92 2.88 0.84 4.73
C ALA A 92 2.90 0.28 3.29
N ALA A 93 1.76 -0.23 2.82
CA ALA A 93 1.62 -0.72 1.46
C ALA A 93 1.73 0.39 0.42
N GLN A 94 1.21 1.58 0.70
CA GLN A 94 1.36 2.76 -0.15
C GLN A 94 2.83 3.23 -0.20
N LEU A 95 3.47 3.39 0.97
CA LEU A 95 4.88 3.77 1.07
C LEU A 95 5.79 2.80 0.32
N GLN A 96 5.53 1.49 0.41
CA GLN A 96 6.31 0.50 -0.33
C GLN A 96 6.25 0.71 -1.85
N ARG A 97 5.10 1.11 -2.39
CA ARG A 97 4.96 1.39 -3.83
C ARG A 97 5.78 2.61 -4.22
N GLU A 98 5.76 3.67 -3.40
CA GLU A 98 6.56 4.88 -3.61
C GLU A 98 8.07 4.58 -3.53
N VAL A 99 8.50 3.83 -2.52
CA VAL A 99 9.91 3.42 -2.38
C VAL A 99 10.37 2.59 -3.57
N ASN A 100 9.52 1.70 -4.08
CA ASN A 100 9.84 0.92 -5.29
C ASN A 100 9.98 1.83 -6.52
N ALA A 101 9.09 2.81 -6.69
CA ALA A 101 9.18 3.78 -7.78
C ALA A 101 10.46 4.63 -7.70
N LEU A 102 10.80 5.12 -6.50
CA LEU A 102 12.05 5.85 -6.25
C LEU A 102 13.28 4.99 -6.52
N SER A 103 13.26 3.73 -6.09
CA SER A 103 14.36 2.77 -6.31
C SER A 103 14.56 2.48 -7.79
N TYR A 104 13.46 2.35 -8.54
CA TYR A 104 13.50 2.19 -9.99
C TYR A 104 14.15 3.42 -10.65
N VAL A 105 13.67 4.63 -10.36
CA VAL A 105 14.27 5.86 -10.93
C VAL A 105 15.74 6.01 -10.55
N ALA A 106 16.12 5.75 -9.30
CA ALA A 106 17.51 5.81 -8.88
C ALA A 106 18.40 4.85 -9.70
N ALA A 107 17.94 3.62 -9.94
CA ALA A 107 18.68 2.63 -10.73
C ALA A 107 18.74 2.96 -12.24
N GLU A 108 17.69 3.60 -12.77
CA GLU A 108 17.64 4.02 -14.16
C GLU A 108 18.44 5.30 -14.44
N CYS A 109 18.59 6.16 -13.41
CA CYS A 109 19.28 7.45 -13.46
C CYS A 109 20.68 7.45 -12.81
N ASP A 110 21.22 6.29 -12.40
CA ASP A 110 22.46 6.20 -11.60
C ASP A 110 23.64 6.99 -12.23
N ASP A 111 23.96 6.71 -13.51
CA ASP A 111 25.01 7.41 -14.26
C ASP A 111 24.74 8.92 -14.39
N ASP A 112 23.46 9.31 -14.54
CA ASP A 112 23.05 10.71 -14.69
C ASP A 112 23.15 11.47 -13.36
N LEU A 113 22.82 10.81 -12.25
CA LEU A 113 22.97 11.34 -10.89
C LEU A 113 24.44 11.58 -10.58
N ASP A 114 25.32 10.64 -10.89
CA ASP A 114 26.76 10.80 -10.71
C ASP A 114 27.33 11.93 -11.58
N LYS A 115 26.89 12.01 -12.83
CA LYS A 115 27.43 12.97 -13.79
C LYS A 115 26.95 14.41 -13.55
N TYR A 116 25.70 14.59 -13.18
CA TYR A 116 25.07 15.92 -13.11
C TYR A 116 24.72 16.37 -11.69
N CYS A 117 24.60 15.45 -10.74
CA CYS A 117 24.04 15.69 -9.41
C CYS A 117 24.94 15.23 -8.24
N ALA A 118 26.20 14.85 -8.47
CA ALA A 118 27.11 14.35 -7.43
C ALA A 118 27.33 15.29 -6.23
N ASN A 119 27.13 16.60 -6.39
CA ASN A 119 27.28 17.59 -5.32
C ASN A 119 25.94 17.96 -4.64
N VAL A 120 24.88 17.18 -4.89
CA VAL A 120 23.55 17.40 -4.33
C VAL A 120 23.31 16.42 -3.20
N ASP A 121 23.07 16.93 -2.00
CA ASP A 121 22.75 16.09 -0.86
C ASP A 121 21.41 15.34 -1.08
N PRO A 122 21.34 14.03 -0.79
CA PRO A 122 20.10 13.27 -0.87
C PRO A 122 19.01 13.81 0.06
N GLY A 123 17.75 13.42 -0.22
CA GLY A 123 16.58 13.81 0.57
C GLY A 123 15.86 15.04 0.05
N GLU A 124 14.65 15.28 0.57
CA GLU A 124 13.83 16.47 0.29
C GLU A 124 13.58 16.73 -1.21
N GLY A 125 13.61 15.68 -2.04
CA GLY A 125 13.41 15.79 -3.50
C GLY A 125 14.55 16.48 -4.26
N ARG A 126 15.68 16.83 -3.62
CA ARG A 126 16.75 17.61 -4.25
C ARG A 126 17.38 16.92 -5.47
N LEU A 127 17.59 15.60 -5.39
CA LEU A 127 18.16 14.84 -6.51
C LEU A 127 17.21 14.80 -7.71
N LEU A 128 15.91 14.64 -7.47
CA LEU A 128 14.90 14.69 -8.54
C LEU A 128 14.85 16.09 -9.18
N ALA A 129 14.86 17.16 -8.38
CA ALA A 129 14.94 18.53 -8.89
C ALA A 129 16.22 18.80 -9.70
N CYS A 130 17.34 18.18 -9.32
CA CYS A 130 18.58 18.25 -10.09
C CYS A 130 18.47 17.55 -11.45
N LEU A 131 17.85 16.36 -11.50
CA LEU A 131 17.59 15.63 -12.74
C LEU A 131 16.65 16.43 -13.66
N GLU A 132 15.56 17.00 -13.12
CA GLU A 132 14.64 17.87 -13.88
C GLU A 132 15.35 19.08 -14.48
N LYS A 133 16.23 19.74 -13.71
CA LYS A 133 17.02 20.89 -14.21
C LYS A 133 17.98 20.48 -15.35
N ASN A 134 18.34 19.21 -15.44
CA ASN A 134 19.21 18.65 -16.46
C ASN A 134 18.45 17.76 -17.45
N GLU A 135 17.12 17.86 -17.58
CA GLU A 135 16.29 16.99 -18.42
C GLU A 135 16.80 16.85 -19.86
N ALA A 136 17.36 17.92 -20.44
CA ALA A 136 17.91 17.89 -21.79
C ALA A 136 19.25 17.15 -21.93
N LYS A 137 19.86 16.72 -20.81
CA LYS A 137 21.19 16.10 -20.72
C LYS A 137 21.17 14.70 -20.13
N VAL A 138 20.13 14.35 -19.37
CA VAL A 138 19.99 13.01 -18.80
C VAL A 138 19.76 11.99 -19.91
N SER A 139 20.04 10.73 -19.63
CA SER A 139 19.77 9.65 -20.58
C SER A 139 18.27 9.48 -20.83
N SER A 140 17.91 8.96 -22.01
CA SER A 140 16.53 8.60 -22.33
C SER A 140 15.94 7.57 -21.36
N ARG A 141 16.80 6.71 -20.78
CA ARG A 141 16.44 5.71 -19.78
C ARG A 141 15.98 6.39 -18.48
N CYS A 142 16.76 7.35 -18.00
CA CYS A 142 16.41 8.13 -16.81
C CYS A 142 15.14 8.96 -17.03
N GLU A 143 15.03 9.64 -18.18
CA GLU A 143 13.83 10.43 -18.51
C GLU A 143 12.57 9.56 -18.52
N GLN A 144 12.63 8.39 -19.17
CA GLN A 144 11.51 7.46 -19.20
C GLN A 144 11.13 6.96 -17.80
N ALA A 145 12.10 6.63 -16.95
CA ALA A 145 11.83 6.16 -15.60
C ALA A 145 11.10 7.21 -14.74
N ILE A 146 11.47 8.49 -14.87
CA ILE A 146 10.78 9.60 -14.20
C ILE A 146 9.33 9.72 -14.70
N GLN A 147 9.11 9.55 -16.01
CA GLN A 147 7.77 9.60 -16.61
C GLN A 147 6.90 8.41 -16.18
N ASP A 148 7.46 7.20 -16.17
CA ASP A 148 6.76 5.95 -15.83
C ASP A 148 6.26 5.95 -14.38
N THR A 149 7.04 6.58 -13.49
CA THR A 149 6.71 6.67 -12.06
C THR A 149 5.88 7.90 -11.69
N GLY A 150 5.79 8.89 -12.59
CA GLY A 150 5.05 10.13 -12.36
C GLY A 150 5.66 11.03 -11.27
N LEU A 151 6.92 10.80 -10.89
CA LEU A 151 7.59 11.58 -9.84
C LEU A 151 7.74 13.06 -10.21
N ASN A 152 7.79 13.41 -11.50
CA ASN A 152 7.78 14.78 -11.99
C ASN A 152 6.47 15.56 -11.73
N LYS A 153 5.42 14.89 -11.24
CA LYS A 153 4.12 15.49 -10.92
C LYS A 153 3.92 15.71 -9.42
N VAL A 154 4.82 15.19 -8.59
CA VAL A 154 4.78 15.34 -7.13
C VAL A 154 5.50 16.64 -6.76
N LYS A 155 4.77 17.77 -6.78
CA LYS A 155 5.24 19.09 -6.35
C LYS A 155 4.56 19.53 -5.07
#